data_AF-A0A3D2II85-F1
#
_entry.id   AF-A0A3D2II85-F1
#
_cell.length_a   1.000
_cell.length_b   1.000
_cell.length_c   1.000
_cell.angle_alpha   90.00
_cell.angle_beta   90.00
_cell.angle_gamma   90.00
#
_symmetry.space_group_name_H-M   'P 1'
#
loop_
_entity.id
_entity.type
_entity.pdbx_description
1 polymer ?
#
loop_
_entity_poly.entity_id
_entity_poly.type
_entity_poly.pdbx_seq_one_letter_code
_entity_poly.pdbx_strand_id
1 'polypeptide(L)' 'MIKKKKATVKGVDVSALNQRQQTAMKNHSKHHTKKHIMSMVSDMKKGATFGQSHKKAMKKVGK' A
#
# COMPACT_ATOMS: atom_id res chain seq x y z
N MET A 1 -0.93 22.86 -17.32
CA MET A 1 -1.49 21.69 -16.61
C MET A 1 -0.55 21.28 -15.48
N ILE A 2 -0.97 21.45 -14.21
CA ILE A 2 -0.17 21.03 -13.06
C ILE A 2 -0.27 19.50 -12.95
N LYS A 3 0.84 18.77 -13.20
CA LYS A 3 0.89 17.32 -12.98
C LYS A 3 0.76 17.06 -11.47
N LYS A 4 -0.38 16.53 -11.02
CA LYS A 4 -0.53 16.11 -9.61
C LYS A 4 0.59 15.14 -9.24
N LYS A 5 1.35 15.44 -8.19
CA LYS A 5 2.45 14.60 -7.70
C LYS A 5 1.87 13.23 -7.30
N LYS A 6 2.40 12.15 -7.89
CA LYS A 6 1.96 10.78 -7.56
C LYS A 6 2.27 10.50 -6.09
N ALA A 7 1.27 10.08 -5.33
CA ALA A 7 1.46 9.63 -3.96
C ALA A 7 2.13 8.25 -3.98
N THR A 8 3.31 8.14 -3.35
CA THR A 8 4.10 6.92 -3.33
C THR A 8 4.51 6.52 -1.92
N VAL A 9 4.51 5.22 -1.64
CA VAL A 9 5.00 4.63 -0.37
C VAL A 9 6.06 3.60 -0.71
N LYS A 10 7.31 3.80 -0.25
CA LYS A 10 8.45 2.89 -0.53
C LYS A 10 8.64 2.59 -2.03
N GLY A 11 8.37 3.59 -2.88
CA GLY A 11 8.41 3.48 -4.35
C GLY A 11 7.23 2.72 -4.97
N VAL A 12 6.15 2.49 -4.23
CA VAL A 12 4.89 1.91 -4.72
C VAL A 12 3.85 3.00 -4.89
N ASP A 13 3.18 3.03 -6.04
CA ASP A 13 2.11 3.99 -6.35
C ASP A 13 0.83 3.69 -5.57
N VAL A 14 0.47 4.60 -4.66
CA VAL A 14 -0.72 4.53 -3.80
C VAL A 14 -1.77 5.59 -4.16
N SER A 15 -1.62 6.27 -5.30
CA SER A 15 -2.53 7.34 -5.71
C SER A 15 -3.99 6.91 -5.89
N ALA A 16 -4.23 5.62 -6.14
CA ALA A 16 -5.57 5.02 -6.25
C ALA A 16 -6.22 4.72 -4.89
N LEU A 17 -5.49 4.83 -3.78
CA LEU A 17 -6.03 4.62 -2.44
C LEU A 17 -6.58 5.93 -1.87
N ASN A 18 -7.55 5.86 -0.96
CA ASN A 18 -8.03 7.06 -0.27
C ASN A 18 -6.98 7.61 0.71
N GLN A 19 -7.13 8.87 1.14
CA GLN A 19 -6.15 9.55 1.98
C GLN A 19 -5.84 8.79 3.29
N ARG A 20 -6.86 8.19 3.92
CA ARG A 20 -6.70 7.42 5.16
C ARG A 20 -5.84 6.17 4.92
N GLN A 21 -6.09 5.47 3.83
CA GLN A 21 -5.30 4.30 3.41
C GLN A 21 -3.86 4.69 3.07
N GLN A 22 -3.64 5.81 2.38
CA GLN A 22 -2.29 6.29 2.07
C GLN A 22 -1.48 6.60 3.35
N THR A 23 -2.09 7.28 4.32
CA THR A 23 -1.46 7.56 5.62
C THR A 23 -1.13 6.27 6.39
N ALA A 24 -2.08 5.33 6.44
CA ALA A 24 -1.85 4.02 7.05
C ALA A 24 -0.67 3.27 6.38
N MET A 25 -0.65 3.22 5.05
CA MET A 25 0.43 2.59 4.28
C MET A 25 1.78 3.26 4.53
N LYS A 26 1.83 4.60 4.62
CA LYS A 26 3.06 5.34 4.90
C LYS A 26 3.67 4.93 6.25
N ASN A 27 2.85 4.88 7.31
CA ASN A 27 3.32 4.46 8.62
C ASN A 27 3.70 2.97 8.65
N HIS A 28 2.88 2.12 8.03
CA HIS A 28 3.11 0.68 7.96
C HIS A 28 4.41 0.31 7.22
N SER A 29 4.74 1.05 6.15
CA SER A 29 5.91 0.79 5.30
C SER A 29 7.27 0.88 5.99
N LYS A 30 7.32 1.49 7.19
CA LYS A 30 8.52 1.55 8.03
C LYS A 30 8.97 0.16 8.47
N HIS A 31 8.02 -0.77 8.67
CA HIS A 31 8.30 -2.11 9.22
C HIS A 31 8.33 -3.22 8.18
N HIS A 32 8.09 -2.88 6.90
CA HIS A 32 7.84 -3.87 5.86
C HIS A 32 8.57 -3.60 4.56
N THR A 33 8.86 -4.65 3.79
CA THR A 33 9.59 -4.53 2.52
C THR A 33 8.74 -3.91 1.41
N LYS A 34 9.41 -3.44 0.33
CA LYS A 34 8.70 -2.93 -0.86
C LYS A 34 7.77 -4.00 -1.46
N LYS A 35 8.20 -5.27 -1.49
CA LYS A 35 7.41 -6.39 -2.01
C LYS A 35 6.13 -6.59 -1.19
N HIS A 36 6.23 -6.53 0.14
CA HIS A 36 5.08 -6.59 1.04
C HIS A 36 4.07 -5.46 0.75
N ILE A 37 4.56 -4.23 0.70
CA ILE A 37 3.73 -3.04 0.42
C ILE A 37 3.08 -3.13 -0.95
N MET A 38 3.80 -3.58 -1.98
CA MET A 38 3.26 -3.77 -3.32
C MET A 38 2.12 -4.79 -3.35
N SER A 39 2.25 -5.90 -2.62
CA SER A 39 1.17 -6.89 -2.49
C SER A 39 -0.07 -6.28 -1.83
N MET A 40 0.12 -5.54 -0.73
CA MET A 40 -0.99 -4.87 -0.04
C MET A 40 -1.72 -3.88 -0.93
N VAL A 41 -0.99 -3.03 -1.67
CA VAL A 41 -1.57 -2.03 -2.56
C VAL A 41 -2.36 -2.70 -3.69
N SER A 42 -1.87 -3.80 -4.24
CA SER A 42 -2.59 -4.55 -5.28
C SER A 42 -3.95 -5.06 -4.78
N ASP A 43 -3.99 -5.61 -3.57
CA ASP A 43 -5.24 -6.09 -2.97
C ASP A 43 -6.19 -4.95 -2.61
N MET A 44 -5.68 -3.85 -2.06
CA MET A 44 -6.49 -2.68 -1.69
C MET A 44 -7.09 -1.99 -2.92
N LYS A 45 -6.38 -1.98 -4.06
CA LYS A 45 -6.93 -1.52 -5.35
C LYS A 45 -8.11 -2.37 -5.83
N LYS A 46 -8.18 -3.63 -5.41
CA LYS A 46 -9.30 -4.56 -5.68
C LYS A 46 -10.41 -4.47 -4.63
N GLY A 47 -10.36 -3.50 -3.72
CA GLY A 47 -11.36 -3.29 -2.68
C GLY A 47 -11.10 -4.02 -1.37
N ALA A 48 -9.95 -4.69 -1.20
CA ALA A 48 -9.61 -5.29 0.08
C ALA A 48 -9.37 -4.23 1.17
N THR A 49 -9.76 -4.52 2.40
CA THR A 49 -9.42 -3.67 3.55
C THR A 49 -7.93 -3.80 3.89
N PHE A 50 -7.38 -2.84 4.64
CA PHE A 50 -5.98 -2.87 5.09
C PHE A 50 -5.65 -4.17 5.86
N GLY A 51 -6.55 -4.64 6.73
CA GLY A 51 -6.34 -5.88 7.48
C GLY A 51 -6.35 -7.13 6.59
N GLN A 52 -7.28 -7.18 5.63
CA GLN A 52 -7.35 -8.29 4.66
C GLN A 52 -6.10 -8.34 3.78
N SER A 53 -5.68 -7.18 3.24
CA SER A 53 -4.48 -7.10 2.41
C SER A 53 -3.22 -7.39 3.22
N HIS A 54 -3.15 -6.96 4.48
CA HIS A 54 -2.04 -7.29 5.38
C HIS A 54 -1.93 -8.80 5.61
N LYS A 55 -3.04 -9.47 5.95
CA LYS A 55 -3.08 -10.93 6.17
C LYS A 55 -2.68 -11.70 4.91
N LYS A 56 -3.16 -11.27 3.73
CA LYS A 56 -2.78 -11.87 2.44
C LYS A 56 -1.29 -11.67 2.14
N ALA A 57 -0.77 -10.46 2.32
CA ALA A 57 0.62 -10.14 2.08
C ALA A 57 1.57 -10.87 3.04
N MET A 58 1.21 -11.01 4.33
CA MET A 58 1.96 -11.84 5.29
C MET A 58 2.09 -13.29 4.80
N LYS A 59 0.99 -13.90 4.33
CA LYS A 59 1.02 -15.29 3.82
C LYS A 59 1.83 -15.42 2.53
N LYS A 60 1.79 -14.41 1.66
CA LYS A 60 2.40 -14.46 0.32
C LYS A 60 3.87 -14.03 0.29
N VAL A 61 4.25 -13.08 1.13
CA VAL A 61 5.55 -12.37 1.06
C VAL A 61 6.28 -12.36 2.39
N GLY A 62 5.58 -12.41 3.52
CA GLY A 62 6.18 -12.18 4.84
C GLY A 62 6.35 -10.68 5.13
N LYS A 63 7.28 -10.32 6.04
CA LYS A 63 7.50 -8.92 6.41
C LYS A 63 8.23 -8.09 5.36
#